data_AF-A0A2W6SK97-F1
#
_entry.id   AF-A0A2W6SK97-F1
#
_cell.length_a   1.000
_cell.length_b   1.000
_cell.length_c   1.000
_cell.angle_alpha   90.00
_cell.angle_beta   90.00
_cell.angle_gamma   90.00
#
_symmetry.space_group_name_H-M   'P 1'
#
loop_
_entity.id
_entity.type
_entity.pdbx_description
1 polymer ?
#
loop_
_entity_poly.entity_id
_entity_poly.type
_entity_poly.pdbx_seq_one_letter_code
_entity_poly.pdbx_strand_id
1 'polypeptide(L)'
;MVINENLIIGTELATSDASIDFSELPKAYQDRMKINSGITFLTIHELVHTQQKLDDSKKINLLGLCLKEGSADFITELLMKKNIEAPYIEFGLKNQCLLWSEFEKEMHGYNFQKWLFNTATVKNKAADLGYFMGYIITKNYYEKSKNKKLAVEEILNLDFSDEVMAEIFLKKSGYICKIKKAASLKQPFIVILTLLFGQ
;
A
#
# COMPACT_ATOMS: atom_id res chain seq x y z
N MET A 1 -16.75 -0.77 -5.33
CA MET A 1 -16.94 -1.89 -4.39
C MET A 1 -17.69 -3.00 -5.09
N VAL A 2 -17.41 -4.25 -4.74
CA VAL A 2 -18.15 -5.42 -5.23
C VAL A 2 -19.10 -5.91 -4.14
N ILE A 3 -20.40 -6.05 -4.46
CA ILE A 3 -21.42 -6.58 -3.54
C ILE A 3 -22.25 -7.62 -4.29
N ASN A 4 -22.32 -8.85 -3.78
CA ASN A 4 -23.07 -9.95 -4.40
C ASN A 4 -22.74 -10.10 -5.90
N GLU A 5 -21.45 -10.16 -6.23
CA GLU A 5 -20.93 -10.24 -7.62
C GLU A 5 -21.22 -9.01 -8.52
N ASN A 6 -21.87 -7.97 -8.00
CA ASN A 6 -22.13 -6.74 -8.73
C ASN A 6 -21.04 -5.71 -8.48
N LEU A 7 -20.52 -5.14 -9.57
CA LEU A 7 -19.62 -3.99 -9.53
C LEU A 7 -20.42 -2.70 -9.28
N ILE A 8 -20.17 -2.05 -8.14
CA ILE A 8 -20.79 -0.78 -7.76
C ILE A 8 -19.72 0.29 -7.71
N ILE A 9 -19.89 1.34 -8.52
CA ILE A 9 -19.00 2.49 -8.56
C ILE A 9 -19.80 3.73 -8.17
N GLY A 10 -19.38 4.42 -7.11
CA GLY A 10 -19.90 5.75 -6.76
C GLY A 10 -19.40 6.76 -7.79
N THR A 11 -20.15 6.93 -8.87
CA THR A 11 -19.75 7.76 -10.02
C THR A 11 -19.44 9.19 -9.63
N GLU A 12 -20.18 9.74 -8.65
CA GLU A 12 -20.00 11.09 -8.12
C GLU A 12 -18.60 11.34 -7.54
N LEU A 13 -18.00 10.33 -6.91
CA LEU A 13 -16.63 10.40 -6.41
C LEU A 13 -15.63 10.01 -7.50
N ALA A 14 -15.95 9.01 -8.29
CA ALA A 14 -15.05 8.48 -9.29
C ALA A 14 -14.80 9.43 -10.46
N THR A 15 -15.72 10.35 -10.73
CA THR A 15 -15.59 11.39 -11.76
C THR A 15 -15.28 12.78 -11.20
N SER A 16 -15.09 12.95 -9.87
CA SER A 16 -14.79 14.25 -9.29
C SER A 16 -13.39 14.72 -9.69
N ASP A 17 -13.25 15.92 -10.24
CA ASP A 17 -11.95 16.49 -10.55
C ASP A 17 -11.85 17.95 -10.06
N ALA A 18 -10.74 18.61 -10.39
CA ALA A 18 -10.51 20.00 -10.00
C ALA A 18 -11.52 21.01 -10.57
N SER A 19 -12.39 20.60 -11.51
CA SER A 19 -13.45 21.43 -12.08
C SER A 19 -14.77 21.36 -11.31
N ILE A 20 -14.94 20.39 -10.40
CA ILE A 20 -16.16 20.21 -9.62
C ILE A 20 -16.10 21.05 -8.34
N ASP A 21 -17.14 21.87 -8.11
CA ASP A 21 -17.32 22.57 -6.84
C ASP A 21 -17.99 21.65 -5.81
N PHE A 22 -17.22 21.29 -4.79
CA PHE A 22 -17.68 20.50 -3.64
C PHE A 22 -17.61 21.30 -2.32
N SER A 23 -17.52 22.63 -2.39
CA SER A 23 -17.37 23.51 -1.20
C SER A 23 -18.55 23.42 -0.22
N GLU A 24 -19.74 23.07 -0.71
CA GLU A 24 -20.96 22.89 0.09
C GLU A 24 -21.01 21.54 0.84
N LEU A 25 -20.10 20.59 0.54
CA LEU A 25 -20.05 19.31 1.24
C LEU A 25 -19.30 19.44 2.59
N PRO A 26 -19.59 18.58 3.58
CA PRO A 26 -18.82 18.53 4.81
C PRO A 26 -17.33 18.30 4.52
N LYS A 27 -16.44 18.88 5.34
CA LYS A 27 -14.98 18.87 5.12
C LYS A 27 -14.41 17.47 4.80
N ALA A 28 -14.87 16.44 5.51
CA ALA A 28 -14.44 15.06 5.26
C ALA A 28 -14.76 14.55 3.84
N TYR A 29 -15.89 14.97 3.26
CA TYR A 29 -16.25 14.64 1.88
C TYR A 29 -15.41 15.44 0.89
N GLN A 30 -15.15 16.71 1.15
CA GLN A 30 -14.27 17.52 0.30
C GLN A 30 -12.86 16.92 0.22
N ASP A 31 -12.33 16.46 1.36
CA ASP A 31 -11.00 15.86 1.41
C ASP A 31 -10.98 14.53 0.64
N ARG A 32 -12.10 13.78 0.63
CA ARG A 32 -12.25 12.57 -0.20
C ARG A 32 -12.35 12.89 -1.69
N MET A 33 -13.11 13.91 -2.09
CA MET A 33 -13.24 14.32 -3.51
C MET A 33 -11.92 14.78 -4.13
N LYS A 34 -11.00 15.32 -3.32
CA LYS A 34 -9.65 15.68 -3.76
C LYS A 34 -8.74 14.48 -4.00
N ILE A 35 -9.06 13.33 -3.41
CA ILE A 35 -8.33 12.07 -3.55
C ILE A 35 -9.08 11.25 -4.61
N ASN A 36 -9.01 11.66 -5.87
CA ASN A 36 -9.57 10.91 -6.98
C ASN A 36 -8.45 10.34 -7.87
N SER A 37 -8.32 9.01 -7.89
CA SER A 37 -7.41 8.27 -8.77
C SER A 37 -7.96 8.08 -10.20
N GLY A 38 -9.19 8.55 -10.44
CA GLY A 38 -9.92 8.53 -11.71
C GLY A 38 -10.81 7.30 -11.88
N ILE A 39 -11.94 7.49 -12.57
CA ILE A 39 -12.94 6.44 -12.85
C ILE A 39 -12.34 5.17 -13.46
N THR A 40 -11.37 5.29 -14.37
CA THR A 40 -10.75 4.11 -15.01
C THR A 40 -9.96 3.27 -14.00
N PHE A 41 -9.19 3.92 -13.12
CA PHE A 41 -8.44 3.22 -12.07
C PHE A 41 -9.42 2.48 -11.15
N LEU A 42 -10.43 3.20 -10.64
CA LEU A 42 -11.42 2.63 -9.74
C LEU A 42 -12.19 1.46 -10.39
N THR A 43 -12.56 1.59 -11.67
CA THR A 43 -13.26 0.51 -12.39
C THR A 43 -12.41 -0.75 -12.47
N ILE A 44 -11.13 -0.62 -12.82
CA ILE A 44 -10.24 -1.77 -12.94
C ILE A 44 -9.95 -2.37 -11.56
N HIS A 45 -9.65 -1.55 -10.56
CA HIS A 45 -9.43 -1.99 -9.17
C HIS A 45 -10.55 -2.87 -8.66
N GLU A 46 -11.79 -2.39 -8.83
CA GLU A 46 -12.97 -3.09 -8.38
C GLU A 46 -13.29 -4.32 -9.23
N LEU A 47 -12.93 -4.31 -10.51
CA LEU A 47 -12.97 -5.52 -11.34
C LEU A 47 -11.99 -6.58 -10.82
N VAL A 48 -10.80 -6.20 -10.35
CA VAL A 48 -9.84 -7.16 -9.75
C VAL A 48 -10.45 -7.85 -8.53
N HIS A 49 -11.19 -7.12 -7.69
CA HIS A 49 -11.88 -7.72 -6.54
C HIS A 49 -12.85 -8.84 -6.93
N THR A 50 -13.47 -8.79 -8.12
CA THR A 50 -14.35 -9.88 -8.60
C THR A 50 -13.60 -11.19 -8.85
N GLN A 51 -12.28 -11.14 -9.01
CA GLN A 51 -11.42 -12.28 -9.29
C GLN A 51 -10.71 -12.80 -8.04
N GLN A 52 -10.70 -12.02 -6.96
CA GLN A 52 -10.02 -12.37 -5.71
C GLN A 52 -10.86 -13.32 -4.87
N LYS A 53 -10.18 -14.19 -4.12
CA LYS A 53 -10.83 -15.19 -3.26
C LYS A 53 -10.86 -14.75 -1.81
N LEU A 54 -12.02 -14.92 -1.19
CA LEU A 54 -12.22 -14.79 0.24
C LEU A 54 -13.10 -15.95 0.71
N ASP A 55 -12.72 -16.56 1.83
CA ASP A 55 -13.60 -17.46 2.55
C ASP A 55 -14.33 -16.66 3.63
N ASP A 56 -15.61 -16.35 3.39
CA ASP A 56 -16.44 -15.56 4.31
C ASP A 56 -16.65 -16.22 5.68
N SER A 57 -16.32 -17.52 5.83
CA SER A 57 -16.34 -18.20 7.12
C SER A 57 -15.11 -17.87 8.00
N LYS A 58 -14.04 -17.33 7.40
CA LYS A 58 -12.81 -16.97 8.09
C LYS A 58 -12.75 -15.47 8.38
N LYS A 59 -12.13 -15.13 9.51
CA LYS A 59 -11.84 -13.73 9.83
C LYS A 59 -10.52 -13.32 9.17
N ILE A 60 -10.56 -12.35 8.27
CA ILE A 60 -9.36 -11.78 7.66
C ILE A 60 -8.55 -10.94 8.66
N ASN A 61 -7.23 -11.14 8.73
CA ASN A 61 -6.32 -10.32 9.53
C ASN A 61 -5.78 -9.12 8.73
N LEU A 62 -5.01 -8.26 9.38
CA LEU A 62 -4.52 -7.02 8.77
C LEU A 62 -3.63 -7.31 7.54
N LEU A 63 -2.76 -8.31 7.59
CA LEU A 63 -1.93 -8.72 6.45
C LEU A 63 -2.80 -9.12 5.26
N GLY A 64 -3.75 -10.03 5.48
CA GLY A 64 -4.66 -10.51 4.44
C GLY A 64 -5.44 -9.38 3.79
N LEU A 65 -6.03 -8.48 4.59
CA LEU A 65 -6.82 -7.38 4.07
C LEU A 65 -5.97 -6.35 3.31
N CYS A 66 -4.78 -6.03 3.82
CA CYS A 66 -3.84 -5.18 3.08
C CYS A 66 -3.42 -5.84 1.75
N LEU A 67 -3.09 -7.13 1.74
CA LEU A 67 -2.74 -7.86 0.51
C LEU A 67 -3.90 -7.86 -0.50
N LYS A 68 -5.14 -8.02 -0.04
CA LYS A 68 -6.33 -7.93 -0.90
C LYS A 68 -6.42 -6.58 -1.60
N GLU A 69 -6.38 -5.48 -0.85
CA GLU A 69 -6.50 -4.13 -1.40
C GLU A 69 -5.28 -3.75 -2.26
N GLY A 70 -4.07 -3.98 -1.74
CA GLY A 70 -2.85 -3.60 -2.43
C GLY A 70 -2.53 -4.44 -3.66
N SER A 71 -2.98 -5.71 -3.72
CA SER A 71 -2.86 -6.49 -4.96
C SER A 71 -3.85 -6.04 -6.03
N ALA A 72 -5.04 -5.58 -5.66
CA ALA A 72 -5.98 -4.96 -6.61
C ALA A 72 -5.38 -3.67 -7.21
N ASP A 73 -4.76 -2.83 -6.39
CA ASP A 73 -3.97 -1.68 -6.82
C ASP A 73 -2.89 -2.11 -7.83
N PHE A 74 -2.04 -3.07 -7.47
CA PHE A 74 -0.91 -3.47 -8.31
C PHE A 74 -1.34 -4.13 -9.63
N ILE A 75 -2.36 -4.98 -9.65
CA ILE A 75 -2.89 -5.55 -10.90
C ILE A 75 -3.47 -4.43 -11.78
N THR A 76 -4.09 -3.42 -11.17
CA THR A 76 -4.56 -2.23 -11.90
C THR A 76 -3.40 -1.46 -12.54
N GLU A 77 -2.29 -1.25 -11.82
CA GLU A 77 -1.05 -0.68 -12.38
C GLU A 77 -0.56 -1.45 -13.60
N LEU A 78 -0.53 -2.80 -13.52
CA LEU A 78 -0.11 -3.65 -14.63
C LEU A 78 -1.02 -3.53 -15.86
N LEU A 79 -2.34 -3.51 -15.65
CA LEU A 79 -3.33 -3.42 -16.73
C LEU A 79 -3.32 -2.05 -17.40
N MET A 80 -3.21 -0.98 -16.61
CA MET A 80 -3.17 0.40 -17.12
C MET A 80 -1.81 0.77 -17.71
N LYS A 81 -0.74 0.01 -17.40
CA LYS A 81 0.65 0.29 -17.80
C LYS A 81 1.12 1.69 -17.38
N LYS A 82 0.63 2.16 -16.24
CA LYS A 82 0.98 3.46 -15.64
C LYS A 82 1.02 3.31 -14.12
N ASN A 83 1.89 4.06 -13.47
CA ASN A 83 1.95 4.09 -12.02
C ASN A 83 0.64 4.59 -11.43
N ILE A 84 0.28 4.08 -10.25
CA ILE A 84 -0.86 4.56 -9.49
C ILE A 84 -0.52 5.92 -8.87
N GLU A 85 -1.41 6.88 -9.09
CA GLU A 85 -1.32 8.21 -8.48
C GLU A 85 -2.27 8.25 -7.29
N ALA A 86 -1.74 7.95 -6.10
CA ALA A 86 -2.49 8.01 -4.84
C ALA A 86 -1.60 8.51 -3.70
N PRO A 87 -2.15 9.30 -2.73
CA PRO A 87 -1.36 9.85 -1.62
C PRO A 87 -0.65 8.79 -0.78
N TYR A 88 -1.27 7.63 -0.57
CA TYR A 88 -0.66 6.53 0.18
C TYR A 88 0.49 5.84 -0.57
N ILE A 89 0.44 5.78 -1.91
CA ILE A 89 1.54 5.27 -2.73
C ILE A 89 2.74 6.22 -2.63
N GLU A 90 2.52 7.53 -2.82
CA GLU A 90 3.59 8.52 -2.75
C GLU A 90 4.23 8.57 -1.36
N PHE A 91 3.40 8.66 -0.31
CA PHE A 91 3.87 8.65 1.07
C PHE A 91 4.60 7.35 1.40
N GLY A 92 4.02 6.22 0.97
CA GLY A 92 4.54 4.89 1.18
C GLY A 92 5.94 4.71 0.64
N LEU A 93 6.15 5.05 -0.64
CA LEU A 93 7.43 4.96 -1.33
C LEU A 93 8.54 5.76 -0.63
N LYS A 94 8.21 6.91 -0.03
CA LYS A 94 9.15 7.76 0.72
C LYS A 94 9.46 7.21 2.13
N ASN A 95 8.55 6.42 2.72
CA ASN A 95 8.60 6.01 4.13
C ASN A 95 8.60 4.48 4.34
N GLN A 96 8.96 3.69 3.31
CA GLN A 96 8.79 2.23 3.28
C GLN A 96 9.30 1.51 4.52
N CYS A 97 10.52 1.83 4.97
CA CYS A 97 11.15 1.13 6.09
C CYS A 97 10.53 1.51 7.44
N LEU A 98 10.05 2.75 7.58
CA LEU A 98 9.30 3.16 8.77
C LEU A 98 7.96 2.42 8.82
N LEU A 99 7.23 2.42 7.70
CA LEU A 99 5.94 1.73 7.60
C LEU A 99 6.08 0.23 7.82
N TRP A 100 7.07 -0.42 7.20
CA TRP A 100 7.34 -1.84 7.43
C TRP A 100 7.60 -2.15 8.91
N SER A 101 8.44 -1.35 9.58
CA SER A 101 8.75 -1.57 11.00
C SER A 101 7.54 -1.40 11.93
N GLU A 102 6.56 -0.58 11.56
CA GLU A 102 5.30 -0.46 12.28
C GLU A 102 4.35 -1.62 11.90
N PHE A 103 4.22 -1.93 10.62
CA PHE A 103 3.31 -2.93 10.07
C PHE A 103 3.62 -4.34 10.54
N GLU A 104 4.90 -4.74 10.54
CA GLU A 104 5.35 -6.08 10.94
C GLU A 104 4.91 -6.46 12.37
N LYS A 105 4.73 -5.46 13.25
CA LYS A 105 4.28 -5.67 14.64
C LYS A 105 2.76 -5.87 14.76
N GLU A 106 2.01 -5.42 13.77
CA GLU A 106 0.54 -5.32 13.82
C GLU A 106 -0.15 -6.23 12.81
N MET A 107 0.55 -6.70 11.77
CA MET A 107 -0.03 -7.35 10.58
C MET A 107 -0.79 -8.64 10.86
N HIS A 108 -0.52 -9.34 11.97
CA HIS A 108 -1.27 -10.54 12.37
C HIS A 108 -2.51 -10.23 13.23
N GLY A 109 -2.74 -8.96 13.56
CA GLY A 109 -3.89 -8.52 14.33
C GLY A 109 -5.13 -8.25 13.49
N TYR A 110 -6.23 -7.92 14.17
CA TYR A 110 -7.52 -7.60 13.58
C TYR A 110 -7.95 -6.13 13.80
N ASN A 111 -7.02 -5.28 14.22
CA ASN A 111 -7.27 -3.84 14.33
C ASN A 111 -6.78 -3.14 13.07
N PHE A 112 -7.72 -2.65 12.26
CA PHE A 112 -7.42 -2.04 10.97
C PHE A 112 -7.33 -0.51 11.02
N GLN A 113 -7.78 0.13 12.10
CA GLN A 113 -8.05 1.59 12.13
C GLN A 113 -6.81 2.45 11.87
N LYS A 114 -5.61 1.94 12.16
CA LYS A 114 -4.36 2.65 11.87
C LYS A 114 -3.97 2.59 10.39
N TRP A 115 -4.43 1.58 9.66
CA TRP A 115 -3.93 1.23 8.32
C TRP A 115 -4.96 1.42 7.22
N LEU A 116 -6.25 1.23 7.53
CA LEU A 116 -7.33 1.13 6.54
C LEU A 116 -8.55 1.94 6.99
N PHE A 117 -9.21 2.54 6.00
CA PHE A 117 -10.46 3.29 6.10
C PHE A 117 -10.42 4.44 7.10
N ASN A 118 -9.26 5.11 7.20
CA ASN A 118 -8.97 6.06 8.28
C ASN A 118 -8.82 7.52 7.83
N THR A 119 -9.33 7.85 6.64
CA THR A 119 -9.32 9.23 6.10
C THR A 119 -9.85 10.26 7.10
N ALA A 120 -10.86 9.92 7.90
CA ALA A 120 -11.46 10.85 8.87
C ALA A 120 -10.64 11.05 10.16
N THR A 121 -9.72 10.13 10.49
CA THR A 121 -9.03 10.10 11.79
C THR A 121 -7.52 10.27 11.69
N VAL A 122 -6.93 9.97 10.53
CA VAL A 122 -5.49 10.08 10.31
C VAL A 122 -5.02 11.53 10.44
N LYS A 123 -3.85 11.72 11.07
CA LYS A 123 -3.19 13.01 11.21
C LYS A 123 -1.72 12.86 10.80
N ASN A 124 -1.19 13.85 10.10
CA ASN A 124 0.25 13.97 9.75
C ASN A 124 0.82 12.86 8.84
N LYS A 125 -0.02 11.95 8.32
CA LYS A 125 0.34 10.90 7.36
C LYS A 125 -0.78 10.78 6.32
N ALA A 126 -0.50 10.14 5.18
CA ALA A 126 -1.56 9.75 4.25
C ALA A 126 -2.51 8.74 4.90
N ALA A 127 -3.79 8.81 4.55
CA ALA A 127 -4.77 7.77 4.91
C ALA A 127 -4.45 6.45 4.18
N ASP A 128 -5.03 5.35 4.64
CA ASP A 128 -5.10 4.09 3.89
C ASP A 128 -3.73 3.47 3.54
N LEU A 129 -2.71 3.70 4.38
CA LEU A 129 -1.35 3.18 4.19
C LEU A 129 -1.26 1.64 4.16
N GLY A 130 -2.31 0.92 4.59
CA GLY A 130 -2.46 -0.51 4.40
C GLY A 130 -2.51 -0.91 2.92
N TYR A 131 -3.11 -0.09 2.05
CA TYR A 131 -3.10 -0.29 0.59
C TYR A 131 -1.67 -0.30 0.07
N PHE A 132 -0.86 0.68 0.49
CA PHE A 132 0.55 0.73 0.13
C PHE A 132 1.31 -0.52 0.59
N MET A 133 1.09 -0.99 1.82
CA MET A 133 1.78 -2.19 2.33
C MET A 133 1.47 -3.42 1.47
N GLY A 134 0.21 -3.66 1.15
CA GLY A 134 -0.17 -4.75 0.24
C GLY A 134 0.40 -4.58 -1.16
N TYR A 135 0.38 -3.35 -1.69
CA TYR A 135 0.87 -3.01 -3.02
C TYR A 135 2.35 -3.33 -3.14
N ILE A 136 3.17 -2.87 -2.20
CA ILE A 136 4.62 -3.04 -2.30
C ILE A 136 5.06 -4.49 -2.08
N ILE A 137 4.37 -5.23 -1.21
CA ILE A 137 4.60 -6.68 -1.03
C ILE A 137 4.27 -7.43 -2.33
N THR A 138 3.10 -7.15 -2.91
CA THR A 138 2.63 -7.78 -4.15
C THR A 138 3.55 -7.46 -5.32
N LYS A 139 3.93 -6.19 -5.48
CA LYS A 139 4.85 -5.72 -6.52
C LYS A 139 6.21 -6.39 -6.41
N ASN A 140 6.79 -6.47 -5.20
CA ASN A 140 8.08 -7.11 -4.99
C ASN A 140 8.04 -8.61 -5.33
N TYR A 141 6.95 -9.30 -4.99
CA TYR A 141 6.72 -10.69 -5.41
C TYR A 141 6.65 -10.84 -6.94
N TYR A 142 5.86 -10.01 -7.61
CA TYR A 142 5.74 -10.05 -9.07
C TYR A 142 7.07 -9.73 -9.75
N GLU A 143 7.80 -8.70 -9.33
CA GLU A 143 9.07 -8.28 -9.90
C GLU A 143 10.15 -9.36 -9.80
N LYS A 144 10.23 -10.04 -8.64
CA LYS A 144 11.15 -11.15 -8.41
C LYS A 144 10.78 -12.43 -9.16
N SER A 145 9.50 -12.63 -9.46
CA SER A 145 9.02 -13.81 -10.16
C SER A 145 9.54 -13.88 -11.59
N LYS A 146 10.13 -15.02 -11.98
CA LYS A 146 10.62 -15.25 -13.35
C LYS A 146 9.48 -15.38 -14.36
N ASN A 147 8.41 -16.08 -13.96
CA ASN A 147 7.22 -16.25 -14.78
C ASN A 147 6.15 -15.25 -14.33
N LYS A 148 5.98 -14.16 -15.10
CA LYS A 148 5.02 -13.09 -14.78
C LYS A 148 3.56 -13.55 -14.85
N LYS A 149 3.24 -14.45 -15.79
CA LYS A 149 1.89 -14.99 -15.94
C LYS A 149 1.50 -15.81 -14.71
N LEU A 150 2.41 -16.69 -14.26
CA LEU A 150 2.21 -17.48 -13.05
C LEU A 150 2.11 -16.58 -11.81
N ALA A 151 2.91 -15.52 -11.72
CA ALA A 151 2.83 -14.59 -10.59
C ALA A 151 1.47 -13.91 -10.50
N VAL A 152 0.89 -13.47 -11.63
CA VAL A 152 -0.47 -12.89 -11.66
C VAL A 152 -1.51 -13.93 -11.23
N GLU A 153 -1.38 -15.17 -11.71
CA GLU A 153 -2.28 -16.27 -11.33
C GLU A 153 -2.20 -16.58 -9.83
N GLU A 154 -0.99 -16.64 -9.24
CA GLU A 154 -0.79 -16.85 -7.81
C GLU A 154 -1.33 -15.67 -6.97
N ILE A 155 -1.20 -14.43 -7.45
CA ILE A 155 -1.77 -13.23 -6.78
C ILE A 155 -3.29 -13.30 -6.75
N LEU A 156 -3.94 -13.59 -7.88
CA LEU A 156 -5.40 -13.59 -7.98
C LEU A 156 -6.04 -14.78 -7.25
N ASN A 157 -5.35 -15.92 -7.18
CA ASN A 157 -5.86 -17.13 -6.53
C ASN A 157 -5.51 -17.25 -5.05
N LEU A 158 -4.78 -16.30 -4.47
CA LEU A 158 -4.50 -16.26 -3.04
C LEU A 158 -5.81 -16.15 -2.26
N ASP A 159 -6.03 -17.06 -1.30
CA ASP A 159 -7.07 -16.88 -0.28
C ASP A 159 -6.56 -15.86 0.75
N PHE A 160 -7.00 -14.62 0.62
CA PHE A 160 -6.56 -13.53 1.51
C PHE A 160 -7.07 -13.68 2.94
N SER A 161 -8.09 -14.51 3.16
CA SER A 161 -8.62 -14.81 4.49
C SER A 161 -7.85 -15.93 5.21
N ASP A 162 -6.98 -16.65 4.49
CA ASP A 162 -6.10 -17.67 5.05
C ASP A 162 -4.77 -17.07 5.51
N GLU A 163 -4.61 -16.94 6.82
CA GLU A 163 -3.44 -16.30 7.42
C GLU A 163 -2.13 -17.03 7.07
N VAL A 164 -2.17 -18.35 6.91
CA VAL A 164 -0.99 -19.16 6.55
C VAL A 164 -0.60 -18.89 5.11
N MET A 165 -1.56 -18.82 4.19
CA MET A 165 -1.28 -18.48 2.80
C MET A 165 -0.78 -17.04 2.64
N ALA A 166 -1.39 -16.08 3.35
CA ALA A 166 -0.95 -14.69 3.37
C ALA A 166 0.51 -14.55 3.85
N GLU A 167 0.87 -15.26 4.93
CA GLU A 167 2.25 -15.28 5.47
C GLU A 167 3.24 -15.94 4.49
N ILE A 168 2.84 -17.03 3.84
CA ILE A 168 3.66 -17.68 2.80
C ILE A 168 3.86 -16.73 1.62
N PHE A 169 2.82 -16.03 1.17
CA PHE A 169 2.91 -15.06 0.09
C PHE A 169 3.87 -13.92 0.44
N LEU A 170 3.76 -13.36 1.66
CA LEU A 170 4.71 -12.37 2.16
C LEU A 170 6.15 -12.90 2.13
N LYS A 171 6.40 -14.12 2.61
CA LYS A 171 7.74 -14.74 2.57
C LYS A 171 8.25 -14.92 1.14
N LYS A 172 7.40 -15.40 0.21
CA LYS A 172 7.73 -15.54 -1.21
C LYS A 172 8.08 -14.20 -1.85
N SER A 173 7.38 -13.12 -1.47
CA SER A 173 7.70 -11.77 -1.93
C SER A 173 9.13 -11.38 -1.59
N GLY A 174 9.64 -11.80 -0.43
CA GLY A 174 10.93 -11.38 0.09
C GLY A 174 10.98 -9.89 0.47
N TYR A 175 9.82 -9.24 0.61
CA TYR A 175 9.75 -7.83 0.99
C TYR A 175 10.15 -7.67 2.46
N ILE A 176 11.25 -6.96 2.68
CA ILE A 176 11.74 -6.54 4.00
C ILE A 176 12.40 -5.18 3.81
N CYS A 177 11.99 -4.16 4.59
CA CYS A 177 12.65 -2.85 4.58
C CYS A 177 13.16 -2.53 5.98
N LYS A 178 14.49 -2.47 6.14
CA LYS A 178 15.12 -2.14 7.42
C LYS A 178 15.62 -0.71 7.41
N ILE A 179 15.29 0.05 8.45
CA ILE A 179 15.89 1.36 8.68
C ILE A 179 17.40 1.15 8.87
N LYS A 180 18.20 1.69 7.97
CA LYS A 180 19.66 1.73 8.17
C LYS A 180 19.91 2.66 9.35
N LYS A 181 20.36 2.11 10.49
CA LYS A 181 20.95 2.96 11.53
C LYS A 181 22.14 3.66 10.91
N ALA A 182 22.18 4.99 10.98
CA ALA A 182 23.40 5.72 10.68
C ALA A 182 24.49 5.16 11.61
N ALA A 183 25.57 4.64 11.04
CA ALA A 183 26.75 4.34 11.82
C ALA A 183 27.17 5.65 12.49
N SER A 184 27.16 5.70 13.81
CA SER A 184 27.73 6.81 14.54
C SER A 184 29.22 6.83 14.22
N LEU A 185 29.63 7.71 13.30
CA LEU A 185 31.02 8.09 13.12
C LEU A 185 31.43 8.82 14.41
N LYS A 186 31.80 8.06 15.44
CA LYS A 186 32.72 8.56 16.46
C LYS A 186 34.09 8.63 15.78
N GLN A 187 34.35 9.71 15.05
CA GLN A 187 35.75 10.08 14.80
C GLN A 187 36.31 10.53 16.14
N PRO A 188 37.36 9.87 16.68
CA PRO A 188 38.10 10.46 17.78
C PRO A 188 38.80 11.70 17.23
N PHE A 189 38.62 12.84 17.88
CA PHE A 189 39.48 14.01 17.73
C PHE A 189 40.91 13.57 18.10
N ILE A 190 41.69 13.14 17.11
CA ILE A 190 43.14 12.99 17.25
C ILE A 190 43.77 14.17 16.53
N VAL A 191 44.29 15.05 17.39
CA VAL A 191 45.22 16.14 17.14
C VAL A 191 46.26 15.76 16.07
N ILE A 192 46.28 16.50 14.95
CA ILE A 192 47.51 16.73 14.18
C ILE A 192 47.58 18.23 13.92
N LEU A 193 48.15 18.95 14.88
CA LEU A 193 48.61 20.32 14.71
C LEU A 193 50.13 20.35 14.93
N THR A 194 50.85 19.56 14.13
CA THR A 194 52.30 19.67 13.98
C THR A 194 52.63 19.14 12.60
N LEU A 195 52.74 20.02 11.59
CA LEU A 195 53.52 19.86 10.34
C LEU A 195 53.25 20.98 9.30
N LEU A 196 52.89 22.22 9.70
CA LEU A 196 52.77 23.34 8.75
C LEU A 196 53.43 24.66 9.20
N PHE A 197 54.41 24.61 10.10
CA PHE A 197 55.40 25.68 10.25
C PHE A 197 56.78 25.06 10.39
N GLY A 198 57.41 24.86 9.24
CA GLY A 198 58.72 24.25 9.09
C GLY A 198 59.29 24.58 7.72
N GLN A 199 59.35 25.87 7.39
CA GLN A 199 60.38 26.57 6.60
C GLN A 199 59.96 28.02 6.40
#